data_AF-A0A3N9V5Z6-F1
#
_entry.id   AF-A0A3N9V5Z6-F1
#
_cell.length_a   1.000
_cell.length_b   1.000
_cell.length_c   1.000
_cell.angle_alpha   90.00
_cell.angle_beta   90.00
_cell.angle_gamma   90.00
#
_symmetry.space_group_name_H-M   'P 1'
#
loop_
_entity.id
_entity.type
_entity.pdbx_description
1 polymer ?
#
loop_
_entity_poly.entity_id
_entity_poly.type
_entity_poly.pdbx_seq_one_letter_code
_entity_poly.pdbx_strand_id
1 'polypeptide(L)'
;MNSVRSPICGACSATPAFATPGRWSGPTTSGSWKATADPVHPIQSLPMYPHPTGIPNWVEPQDEFNGEISESSASASGDGARPGQGEAAAVDRESEFDATRQYFRELGKSRLLSADEEKYYGRLVRQGNASARITLIESNLRLVVSLARHYQHRGLPLLDLIEEGNLGLMRAVEKFDPERGFRSSTYAAWWIRQNIERALINQVRIVRLPIHVARDVSRCLRAYRELARQLAREPRPADIAGLLHDVPARVERLLTLIEPLDSLDAPLPSCADSTLSDFLADDAAQPIVDHLQAVAMVATVDQWLGQLDQRQRHIVIHRYGLHDHEPKTLERIAAGLNLTRERVRQLQAEALERLGRILRKQGYTAGDWFD
;
A
#
# COMPACT_ATOMS: atom_id res chain seq x y z
N MET A 1 -26.84 -35.57 34.32
CA MET A 1 -25.84 -35.97 35.34
C MET A 1 -24.58 -35.19 35.04
N ASN A 2 -24.48 -34.01 35.63
CA ASN A 2 -23.54 -33.66 36.74
C ASN A 2 -22.11 -33.46 36.21
N SER A 3 -21.35 -32.42 36.54
CA SER A 3 -21.52 -31.31 37.48
C SER A 3 -20.18 -30.52 37.39
N VAL A 4 -20.20 -29.24 37.01
CA VAL A 4 -19.85 -28.07 37.85
C VAL A 4 -18.34 -27.77 38.11
N ARG A 5 -18.02 -26.48 37.91
CA ARG A 5 -17.13 -25.54 38.67
C ARG A 5 -15.90 -24.98 37.97
N SER A 6 -16.00 -23.72 37.54
CA SER A 6 -14.99 -22.69 37.83
C SER A 6 -14.99 -22.39 39.34
N PRO A 7 -13.98 -21.72 39.95
CA PRO A 7 -13.93 -20.25 39.87
C PRO A 7 -12.56 -19.52 40.17
N ILE A 8 -12.57 -18.19 39.94
CA ILE A 8 -11.97 -17.08 40.76
C ILE A 8 -10.43 -16.89 40.76
N CYS A 9 -9.89 -15.76 40.26
CA CYS A 9 -9.71 -14.41 40.90
C CYS A 9 -8.87 -14.47 42.20
N GLY A 10 -7.95 -13.57 42.57
CA GLY A 10 -7.58 -12.20 42.22
C GLY A 10 -6.71 -11.63 43.37
N ALA A 11 -6.41 -10.32 43.30
CA ALA A 11 -5.71 -9.44 44.26
C ALA A 11 -4.18 -9.33 44.10
N CYS A 12 -3.58 -8.18 43.75
CA CYS A 12 -3.57 -6.81 44.33
C CYS A 12 -2.80 -6.64 45.65
N SER A 13 -1.68 -5.90 45.58
CA SER A 13 -1.20 -4.90 46.57
C SER A 13 0.01 -4.18 45.92
N ALA A 14 -0.07 -2.90 45.56
CA ALA A 14 0.01 -1.68 46.36
C ALA A 14 1.43 -1.33 46.86
N THR A 15 1.91 -0.20 46.35
CA THR A 15 3.04 0.73 46.65
C THR A 15 3.19 1.13 48.15
N PRO A 16 4.08 2.08 48.60
CA PRO A 16 5.19 2.86 47.99
C PRO A 16 6.47 2.97 48.88
N ALA A 17 7.53 3.67 48.42
CA ALA A 17 8.47 4.34 49.33
C ALA A 17 9.08 5.62 48.72
N PHE A 18 8.78 6.73 49.38
CA PHE A 18 9.35 8.08 49.22
C PHE A 18 10.78 8.16 49.81
N ALA A 19 11.67 8.93 49.19
CA ALA A 19 12.69 9.74 49.87
C ALA A 19 13.28 10.83 48.94
N THR A 20 13.11 12.08 49.37
CA THR A 20 13.59 13.37 48.83
C THR A 20 14.99 13.73 49.40
N PRO A 21 15.57 14.94 49.24
CA PRO A 21 16.36 15.41 48.09
C PRO A 21 17.80 15.85 48.46
N GLY A 22 18.74 15.85 47.50
CA GLY A 22 20.15 16.19 47.73
C GLY A 22 20.72 17.23 46.76
N ARG A 23 20.51 18.50 47.11
CA ARG A 23 21.39 19.69 46.98
C ARG A 23 22.26 19.89 45.71
N TRP A 24 21.95 20.99 45.04
CA TRP A 24 22.74 21.74 44.06
C TRP A 24 24.11 22.22 44.60
N SER A 25 25.13 22.18 43.75
CA SER A 25 26.31 23.04 43.79
C SER A 25 26.83 23.24 42.36
N GLY A 26 26.65 24.43 41.81
CA GLY A 26 27.26 24.82 40.53
C GLY A 26 28.69 25.35 40.71
N PRO A 27 29.41 25.62 39.61
CA PRO A 27 30.48 26.60 39.59
C PRO A 27 30.08 27.85 38.79
N THR A 28 30.29 28.97 39.44
CA THR A 28 30.37 30.32 38.88
C THR A 28 31.52 30.44 37.89
N THR A 29 31.26 30.93 36.68
CA THR A 29 32.21 31.83 36.01
C THR A 29 31.48 32.80 35.09
N SER A 30 31.73 34.07 35.34
CA SER A 30 31.30 35.25 34.61
C SER A 30 31.85 35.26 33.17
N GLY A 31 30.96 35.46 32.20
CA GLY A 31 31.33 35.69 30.80
C GLY A 31 30.24 36.48 30.09
N SER A 32 30.47 37.77 29.93
CA SER A 32 29.62 38.69 29.17
C SER A 32 29.58 38.27 27.70
N TRP A 33 28.38 38.01 27.16
CA TRP A 33 28.18 37.90 25.72
C TRP A 33 27.35 39.07 25.23
N LYS A 34 28.03 40.00 24.56
CA LYS A 34 27.43 41.06 23.76
C LYS A 34 26.74 40.42 22.56
N ALA A 35 25.52 40.87 22.27
CA ALA A 35 24.83 40.60 21.03
C ALA A 35 25.61 41.19 19.84
N THR A 36 26.16 40.33 19.00
CA THR A 36 26.56 40.67 17.64
C THR A 36 25.60 39.96 16.70
N ALA A 37 24.84 40.75 15.95
CA ALA A 37 24.00 40.28 14.87
C ALA A 37 24.90 39.79 13.74
N ASP A 38 24.88 38.49 13.46
CA ASP A 38 25.48 37.93 12.25
C ASP A 38 24.52 38.07 11.05
N PRO A 39 25.06 38.32 9.85
CA PRO A 39 24.28 38.71 8.68
C PRO A 39 23.52 37.54 8.07
N VAL A 40 22.33 37.86 7.58
CA VAL A 40 21.40 36.99 6.85
C VAL A 40 22.12 36.21 5.75
N HIS A 41 22.23 34.90 5.90
CA HIS A 41 22.52 34.01 4.78
C HIS A 41 21.30 33.96 3.86
N PRO A 42 21.47 34.06 2.53
CA PRO A 42 20.35 33.92 1.59
C PRO A 42 19.78 32.51 1.71
N ILE A 43 18.48 32.42 1.96
CA ILE A 43 17.71 31.19 2.06
C ILE A 43 17.97 30.39 0.78
N GLN A 44 18.78 29.34 0.90
CA GLN A 44 18.95 28.33 -0.12
C GLN A 44 17.57 27.73 -0.40
N SER A 45 17.27 27.63 -1.70
CA SER A 45 16.10 27.00 -2.30
C SER A 45 15.60 25.80 -1.50
N LEU A 46 14.45 25.98 -0.84
CA LEU A 46 13.65 24.89 -0.30
C LEU A 46 13.28 23.93 -1.45
N PRO A 47 13.25 22.61 -1.21
CA PRO A 47 12.90 21.65 -2.24
C PRO A 47 11.51 22.00 -2.78
N MET A 48 11.48 22.29 -4.08
CA MET A 48 10.28 22.49 -4.87
C MET A 48 9.49 21.18 -4.77
N TYR A 49 8.42 21.18 -3.98
CA TYR A 49 7.52 20.03 -3.91
C TYR A 49 7.02 19.76 -5.33
N PRO A 50 7.12 18.52 -5.83
CA PRO A 50 6.64 18.21 -7.17
C PRO A 50 5.18 18.62 -7.25
N HIS A 51 4.88 19.48 -8.22
CA HIS A 51 3.52 19.82 -8.58
C HIS A 51 2.75 18.50 -8.71
N PRO A 52 1.56 18.38 -8.12
CA PRO A 52 0.66 17.28 -8.46
C PRO A 52 0.03 17.51 -9.85
N THR A 53 0.85 17.83 -10.86
CA THR A 53 0.49 17.82 -12.27
C THR A 53 0.55 16.38 -12.72
N GLY A 54 -0.62 15.77 -12.83
CA GLY A 54 -0.75 14.34 -13.15
C GLY A 54 -1.49 13.54 -12.09
N ILE A 55 -2.18 14.18 -11.14
CA ILE A 55 -3.22 13.53 -10.33
C ILE A 55 -4.16 12.79 -11.30
N PRO A 56 -4.20 11.43 -11.33
CA PRO A 56 -5.22 10.70 -12.08
C PRO A 56 -6.58 11.26 -11.74
N ASN A 57 -7.55 11.21 -12.65
CA ASN A 57 -8.90 11.74 -12.46
C ASN A 57 -9.60 11.08 -11.24
N TRP A 58 -9.23 11.47 -10.02
CA TRP A 58 -9.60 10.80 -8.77
C TRP A 58 -11.03 11.16 -8.46
N VAL A 59 -11.79 10.11 -8.20
CA VAL A 59 -13.20 10.20 -7.86
C VAL A 59 -13.34 10.84 -6.50
N GLU A 60 -13.86 12.05 -6.48
CA GLU A 60 -14.51 12.60 -5.31
C GLU A 60 -15.71 11.69 -5.01
N PRO A 61 -15.76 11.02 -3.83
CA PRO A 61 -17.01 10.47 -3.35
C PRO A 61 -17.95 11.67 -3.19
N GLN A 62 -19.04 11.72 -3.96
CA GLN A 62 -19.99 12.82 -3.83
C GLN A 62 -20.67 12.70 -2.47
N ASP A 63 -20.50 13.71 -1.62
CA ASP A 63 -21.38 13.94 -0.49
C ASP A 63 -22.74 14.41 -1.05
N GLU A 64 -23.77 13.60 -0.82
CA GLU A 64 -25.22 13.88 -0.90
C GLU A 64 -25.73 14.79 -2.04
N PHE A 65 -26.33 14.18 -3.08
CA PHE A 65 -27.19 14.90 -4.02
C PHE A 65 -28.67 14.51 -3.88
N ASN A 66 -29.47 15.46 -3.40
CA ASN A 66 -30.93 15.51 -3.53
C ASN A 66 -31.26 16.08 -4.92
N GLY A 67 -31.87 15.29 -5.81
CA GLY A 67 -32.34 15.82 -7.09
C GLY A 67 -32.90 14.74 -8.02
N GLU A 68 -34.17 14.93 -8.38
CA GLU A 68 -34.99 14.06 -9.22
C GLU A 68 -34.35 13.77 -10.58
N ILE A 69 -34.38 12.51 -10.99
CA ILE A 69 -34.01 12.09 -12.35
C ILE A 69 -35.28 12.21 -13.20
N SER A 70 -35.42 13.29 -13.96
CA SER A 70 -36.43 13.42 -15.01
C SER A 70 -36.03 12.60 -16.23
N GLU A 71 -36.83 11.60 -16.59
CA GLU A 71 -36.69 10.83 -17.83
C GLU A 71 -37.00 11.72 -19.04
N SER A 72 -35.99 12.04 -19.87
CA SER A 72 -36.21 12.57 -21.20
C SER A 72 -35.60 11.64 -22.25
N SER A 73 -36.47 11.01 -23.03
CA SER A 73 -36.16 10.19 -24.20
C SER A 73 -35.46 11.00 -25.30
N ALA A 74 -34.27 10.57 -25.72
CA ALA A 74 -33.57 11.11 -26.88
C ALA A 74 -33.77 10.20 -28.11
N SER A 75 -34.50 10.70 -29.09
CA SER A 75 -34.63 10.19 -30.44
C SER A 75 -33.41 10.57 -31.29
N ALA A 76 -32.85 9.60 -32.01
CA ALA A 76 -31.74 9.79 -32.94
C ALA A 76 -32.21 10.31 -34.31
N SER A 77 -31.44 11.22 -34.93
CA SER A 77 -31.53 11.55 -36.36
C SER A 77 -30.23 12.20 -36.87
N GLY A 78 -29.58 11.56 -37.85
CA GLY A 78 -29.16 12.17 -39.13
C GLY A 78 -27.85 12.96 -39.29
N ASP A 79 -26.87 12.29 -39.92
CA ASP A 79 -25.99 12.73 -41.04
C ASP A 79 -24.75 13.65 -40.88
N GLY A 80 -23.58 13.08 -41.25
CA GLY A 80 -22.85 13.47 -42.47
C GLY A 80 -21.48 14.20 -42.35
N ALA A 81 -20.36 13.47 -42.55
CA ALA A 81 -19.18 13.82 -43.40
C ALA A 81 -17.86 13.13 -42.97
N ARG A 82 -17.05 12.70 -43.95
CA ARG A 82 -15.69 12.07 -43.89
C ARG A 82 -14.76 12.88 -44.85
N PRO A 83 -13.43 12.63 -44.96
CA PRO A 83 -12.38 12.38 -43.95
C PRO A 83 -11.07 13.16 -44.26
N GLY A 84 -10.05 13.07 -43.39
CA GLY A 84 -8.67 13.55 -43.64
C GLY A 84 -7.66 12.76 -42.80
N GLN A 85 -6.54 12.37 -43.43
CA GLN A 85 -5.65 11.24 -43.14
C GLN A 85 -4.65 11.45 -41.98
N GLY A 86 -4.16 10.33 -41.42
CA GLY A 86 -3.05 10.25 -40.47
C GLY A 86 -2.73 8.81 -40.06
N GLU A 87 -2.02 8.08 -40.92
CA GLU A 87 -1.54 6.71 -40.71
C GLU A 87 -0.38 6.66 -39.70
N ALA A 88 -0.65 6.20 -38.47
CA ALA A 88 0.37 5.69 -37.52
C ALA A 88 -0.22 4.90 -36.31
N ALA A 89 -1.46 4.38 -36.38
CA ALA A 89 -2.15 3.83 -35.19
C ALA A 89 -3.01 2.58 -35.46
N ALA A 90 -2.51 1.65 -36.28
CA ALA A 90 -3.34 0.62 -36.92
C ALA A 90 -3.09 -0.84 -36.49
N VAL A 91 -2.48 -1.13 -35.32
CA VAL A 91 -2.29 -2.53 -34.90
C VAL A 91 -2.96 -2.91 -33.56
N ASP A 92 -3.29 -1.96 -32.67
CA ASP A 92 -3.85 -2.31 -31.33
C ASP A 92 -5.34 -1.96 -31.12
N ARG A 93 -6.09 -1.53 -32.14
CA ARG A 93 -7.47 -1.03 -31.95
C ARG A 93 -8.61 -1.92 -32.46
N GLU A 94 -8.35 -3.11 -33.02
CA GLU A 94 -9.43 -3.90 -33.65
C GLU A 94 -10.06 -5.01 -32.79
N SER A 95 -9.42 -5.47 -31.69
CA SER A 95 -10.01 -6.53 -30.84
C SER A 95 -10.86 -6.01 -29.67
N GLU A 96 -10.59 -4.82 -29.16
CA GLU A 96 -11.32 -4.21 -28.03
C GLU A 96 -12.80 -3.87 -28.37
N PHE A 97 -13.10 -3.69 -29.65
CA PHE A 97 -14.45 -3.37 -30.12
C PHE A 97 -15.36 -4.59 -30.27
N ASP A 98 -14.88 -5.84 -30.19
CA ASP A 98 -15.76 -7.00 -30.39
C ASP A 98 -16.60 -7.31 -29.14
N ALA A 99 -15.96 -7.43 -27.98
CA ALA A 99 -16.64 -7.76 -26.71
C ALA A 99 -17.66 -6.68 -26.29
N THR A 100 -17.27 -5.40 -26.38
CA THR A 100 -18.15 -4.28 -26.05
C THR A 100 -19.38 -4.20 -26.98
N ARG A 101 -19.20 -4.40 -28.29
CA ARG A 101 -20.30 -4.39 -29.27
C ARG A 101 -21.22 -5.59 -29.09
N GLN A 102 -20.67 -6.78 -28.80
CA GLN A 102 -21.47 -7.97 -28.51
C GLN A 102 -22.34 -7.72 -27.28
N TYR A 103 -21.76 -7.20 -26.20
CA TYR A 103 -22.50 -6.87 -24.98
C TYR A 103 -23.65 -5.87 -25.24
N PHE A 104 -23.38 -4.76 -25.94
CA PHE A 104 -24.44 -3.79 -26.26
C PHE A 104 -25.53 -4.35 -27.19
N ARG A 105 -25.19 -5.29 -28.09
CA ARG A 105 -26.18 -5.98 -28.94
C ARG A 105 -27.12 -6.85 -28.11
N GLU A 106 -26.60 -7.55 -27.11
CA GLU A 106 -27.42 -8.36 -26.20
C GLU A 106 -28.29 -7.50 -25.29
N LEU A 107 -27.75 -6.39 -24.78
CA LEU A 107 -28.53 -5.41 -24.00
C LEU A 107 -29.72 -4.84 -24.76
N GLY A 108 -29.57 -4.62 -26.07
CA GLY A 108 -30.65 -4.13 -26.93
C GLY A 108 -31.85 -5.08 -27.05
N LYS A 109 -31.69 -6.36 -26.72
CA LYS A 109 -32.78 -7.36 -26.74
C LYS A 109 -33.67 -7.32 -25.50
N SER A 110 -33.19 -6.72 -24.40
CA SER A 110 -33.94 -6.65 -23.14
C SER A 110 -35.11 -5.66 -23.23
N ARG A 111 -36.28 -6.05 -22.71
CA ARG A 111 -37.48 -5.19 -22.64
C ARG A 111 -37.46 -4.35 -21.38
N LEU A 112 -37.84 -3.07 -21.49
CA LEU A 112 -38.11 -2.24 -20.30
C LEU A 112 -39.43 -2.65 -19.65
N LEU A 113 -39.43 -2.70 -18.33
CA LEU A 113 -40.63 -3.01 -17.54
C LEU A 113 -41.44 -1.74 -17.26
N SER A 114 -42.76 -1.89 -17.18
CA SER A 114 -43.65 -0.85 -16.67
C SER A 114 -43.59 -0.79 -15.14
N ALA A 115 -44.10 0.30 -14.54
CA ALA A 115 -44.13 0.45 -13.09
C ALA A 115 -44.94 -0.66 -12.38
N ASP A 116 -46.00 -1.16 -13.01
CA ASP A 116 -46.81 -2.25 -12.45
C ASP A 116 -46.12 -3.61 -12.60
N GLU A 117 -45.39 -3.82 -13.70
CA GLU A 117 -44.56 -5.01 -13.90
C GLU A 117 -43.39 -5.04 -12.91
N GLU A 118 -42.72 -3.91 -12.65
CA GLU A 118 -41.67 -3.80 -11.63
C GLU A 118 -42.19 -4.22 -10.24
N LYS A 119 -43.40 -3.81 -9.87
CA LYS A 119 -44.04 -4.24 -8.62
C LYS A 119 -44.33 -5.73 -8.61
N TYR A 120 -44.88 -6.27 -9.71
CA TYR A 120 -45.17 -7.70 -9.84
C TYR A 120 -43.92 -8.55 -9.70
N TYR A 121 -42.87 -8.26 -10.48
CA TYR A 121 -41.60 -8.99 -10.40
C TYR A 121 -40.91 -8.76 -9.05
N GLY A 122 -40.96 -7.55 -8.48
CA GLY A 122 -40.42 -7.26 -7.16
C GLY A 122 -41.05 -8.11 -6.04
N ARG A 123 -42.37 -8.35 -6.10
CA ARG A 123 -43.05 -9.27 -5.16
C ARG A 123 -42.58 -10.71 -5.31
N LEU A 124 -42.43 -11.18 -6.55
CA LEU A 124 -41.93 -12.54 -6.83
C LEU A 124 -40.48 -12.72 -6.37
N VAL A 125 -39.63 -11.70 -6.54
CA VAL A 125 -38.24 -11.72 -6.05
C VAL A 125 -38.20 -11.89 -4.54
N ARG A 126 -39.07 -11.20 -3.79
CA ARG A 126 -39.19 -11.39 -2.33
C ARG A 126 -39.66 -12.78 -1.92
N GLN A 127 -40.43 -13.45 -2.78
CA GLN A 127 -40.84 -14.84 -2.59
C GLN A 127 -39.73 -15.85 -2.96
N GLY A 128 -38.55 -15.37 -3.39
CA GLY A 128 -37.41 -16.22 -3.75
C GLY A 128 -37.45 -16.72 -5.19
N ASN A 129 -38.26 -16.13 -6.07
CA ASN A 129 -38.34 -16.55 -7.46
C ASN A 129 -37.10 -16.08 -8.26
N ALA A 130 -36.27 -17.04 -8.68
CA ALA A 130 -35.04 -16.77 -9.42
C ALA A 130 -35.27 -16.21 -10.83
N SER A 131 -36.31 -16.65 -11.55
CA SER A 131 -36.57 -16.13 -12.91
C SER A 131 -37.04 -14.68 -12.87
N ALA A 132 -37.89 -14.33 -11.90
CA ALA A 132 -38.29 -12.94 -11.67
C ALA A 132 -37.09 -12.03 -11.33
N ARG A 133 -36.12 -12.54 -10.56
CA ARG A 133 -34.88 -11.81 -10.24
C ARG A 133 -34.07 -11.51 -11.51
N ILE A 134 -33.89 -12.51 -12.36
CA ILE A 134 -33.17 -12.35 -13.64
C ILE A 134 -33.88 -11.32 -14.52
N THR A 135 -35.20 -11.43 -14.72
CA THR A 135 -35.96 -10.47 -15.54
C THR A 135 -35.84 -9.04 -15.02
N LEU A 136 -35.90 -8.84 -13.69
CA LEU A 136 -35.77 -7.52 -13.08
C LEU A 136 -34.34 -6.96 -13.22
N ILE A 137 -33.31 -7.80 -13.19
CA ILE A 137 -31.92 -7.39 -13.45
C ILE A 137 -31.74 -7.01 -14.93
N GLU A 138 -32.11 -7.90 -15.86
CA GLU A 138 -31.90 -7.73 -17.30
C GLU A 138 -32.58 -6.46 -17.84
N SER A 139 -33.79 -6.17 -17.37
CA SER A 139 -34.53 -4.95 -17.75
C SER A 139 -33.86 -3.65 -17.30
N ASN A 140 -32.99 -3.69 -16.29
CA ASN A 140 -32.31 -2.54 -15.72
C ASN A 140 -30.83 -2.42 -16.13
N LEU A 141 -30.28 -3.34 -16.93
CA LEU A 141 -28.86 -3.29 -17.32
C LEU A 141 -28.50 -2.00 -18.10
N ARG A 142 -29.45 -1.44 -18.86
CA ARG A 142 -29.26 -0.17 -19.58
C ARG A 142 -28.98 1.01 -18.64
N LEU A 143 -29.57 1.00 -17.43
CA LEU A 143 -29.31 2.00 -16.40
C LEU A 143 -27.89 1.89 -15.86
N VAL A 144 -27.35 0.67 -15.74
CA VAL A 144 -25.96 0.47 -15.31
C VAL A 144 -25.01 1.11 -16.30
N VAL A 145 -25.21 0.88 -17.60
CA VAL A 145 -24.37 1.47 -18.66
C VAL A 145 -24.44 3.00 -18.65
N SER A 146 -25.63 3.59 -18.49
CA SER A 146 -25.76 5.05 -18.46
C SER A 146 -25.05 5.67 -17.25
N LEU A 147 -25.11 5.02 -16.09
CA LEU A 147 -24.41 5.46 -14.89
C LEU A 147 -22.89 5.25 -15.01
N ALA A 148 -22.44 4.09 -15.47
CA ALA A 148 -21.02 3.74 -15.63
C ALA A 148 -20.28 4.69 -16.59
N ARG A 149 -20.95 5.19 -17.63
CA ARG A 149 -20.38 6.18 -18.57
C ARG A 149 -19.87 7.45 -17.88
N HIS A 150 -20.50 7.87 -16.78
CA HIS A 150 -20.06 9.06 -16.02
C HIS A 150 -18.73 8.84 -15.29
N TYR A 151 -18.31 7.58 -15.14
CA TYR A 151 -17.08 7.20 -14.45
C TYR A 151 -15.94 6.79 -15.43
N GLN A 152 -16.13 6.99 -16.74
CA GLN A 152 -15.08 6.71 -17.73
C GLN A 152 -13.83 7.57 -17.51
N HIS A 153 -12.69 7.07 -17.99
CA HIS A 153 -11.38 7.76 -17.92
C HIS A 153 -10.89 8.04 -16.50
N ARG A 154 -11.31 7.21 -15.52
CA ARG A 154 -10.90 7.28 -14.11
C ARG A 154 -10.00 6.12 -13.67
N GLY A 155 -9.41 5.40 -14.63
CA GLY A 155 -8.43 4.34 -14.41
C GLY A 155 -8.94 2.91 -14.56
N LEU A 156 -10.26 2.70 -14.61
CA LEU A 156 -10.85 1.40 -14.98
C LEU A 156 -11.46 1.46 -16.39
N PRO A 157 -11.36 0.36 -17.18
CA PRO A 157 -12.01 0.28 -18.48
C PRO A 157 -13.55 0.24 -18.31
N LEU A 158 -14.26 0.61 -19.37
CA LEU A 158 -15.73 0.73 -19.31
C LEU A 158 -16.42 -0.58 -18.92
N LEU A 159 -15.93 -1.72 -19.43
CA LEU A 159 -16.53 -3.02 -19.12
C LEU A 159 -16.41 -3.35 -17.63
N ASP A 160 -15.26 -3.11 -17.02
CA ASP A 160 -15.06 -3.35 -15.59
C ASP A 160 -15.97 -2.45 -14.74
N LEU A 161 -16.15 -1.19 -15.14
CA LEU A 161 -17.11 -0.28 -14.49
C LEU A 161 -18.56 -0.78 -14.61
N ILE A 162 -18.93 -1.33 -15.77
CA ILE A 162 -20.24 -1.92 -16.00
C ILE A 162 -20.42 -3.15 -15.12
N GLU A 163 -19.44 -4.03 -15.02
CA GLU A 163 -19.54 -5.24 -14.20
C GLU A 163 -19.65 -4.93 -12.71
N GLU A 164 -18.87 -3.98 -12.20
CA GLU A 164 -18.99 -3.52 -10.80
C GLU A 164 -20.35 -2.86 -10.53
N GLY A 165 -20.89 -2.15 -11.53
CA GLY A 165 -22.24 -1.62 -11.53
C GLY A 165 -23.31 -2.73 -11.53
N ASN A 166 -23.13 -3.79 -12.32
CA ASN A 166 -24.01 -4.97 -12.37
C ASN A 166 -24.06 -5.68 -11.01
N LEU A 167 -22.91 -5.82 -10.34
CA LEU A 167 -22.84 -6.31 -8.95
C LEU A 167 -23.65 -5.42 -7.99
N GLY A 168 -23.65 -4.10 -8.21
CA GLY A 168 -24.46 -3.14 -7.45
C GLY A 168 -25.95 -3.31 -7.70
N LEU A 169 -26.34 -3.45 -8.97
CA LEU A 169 -27.72 -3.70 -9.40
C LEU A 169 -28.28 -5.00 -8.80
N MET A 170 -27.51 -6.08 -8.80
CA MET A 170 -27.94 -7.35 -8.20
C MET A 170 -28.29 -7.20 -6.71
N ARG A 171 -27.46 -6.48 -5.95
CA ARG A 171 -27.73 -6.17 -4.53
C ARG A 171 -28.96 -5.27 -4.37
N ALA A 172 -29.17 -4.33 -5.28
CA ALA A 172 -30.34 -3.46 -5.27
C ALA A 172 -31.62 -4.26 -5.46
N VAL A 173 -31.64 -5.19 -6.44
CA VAL A 173 -32.78 -6.06 -6.73
C VAL A 173 -33.12 -6.97 -5.55
N GLU A 174 -32.11 -7.51 -4.87
CA GLU A 174 -32.31 -8.35 -3.67
C GLU A 174 -32.97 -7.60 -2.50
N LYS A 175 -32.69 -6.30 -2.37
CA LYS A 175 -33.19 -5.46 -1.27
C LYS A 175 -34.37 -4.56 -1.65
N PHE A 176 -34.83 -4.66 -2.90
CA PHE A 176 -35.90 -3.81 -3.40
C PHE A 176 -37.22 -4.07 -2.66
N ASP A 177 -37.96 -2.99 -2.39
CA ASP A 177 -39.27 -3.05 -1.76
C ASP A 177 -40.35 -2.50 -2.70
N PRO A 178 -41.19 -3.38 -3.30
CA PRO A 178 -42.24 -2.93 -4.22
C PRO A 178 -43.36 -2.15 -3.52
N GLU A 179 -43.53 -2.27 -2.20
CA GLU A 179 -44.62 -1.64 -1.45
C GLU A 179 -44.31 -0.19 -1.06
N ARG A 180 -43.05 0.26 -1.20
CA ARG A 180 -42.64 1.64 -0.90
C ARG A 180 -43.08 2.67 -1.94
N GLY A 181 -43.55 2.24 -3.12
CA GLY A 181 -44.06 3.14 -4.16
C GLY A 181 -43.01 3.88 -4.99
N PHE A 182 -41.72 3.64 -4.78
CA PHE A 182 -40.65 4.19 -5.62
C PHE A 182 -40.30 3.25 -6.77
N ARG A 183 -39.80 3.79 -7.88
CA ARG A 183 -39.32 3.00 -9.03
C ARG A 183 -38.07 2.21 -8.66
N SER A 184 -37.92 1.03 -9.25
CA SER A 184 -36.72 0.19 -9.06
C SER A 184 -35.45 0.90 -9.51
N SER A 185 -35.53 1.70 -10.57
CA SER A 185 -34.43 2.52 -11.10
C SER A 185 -33.88 3.51 -10.08
N THR A 186 -34.74 4.19 -9.31
CA THR A 186 -34.34 5.16 -8.27
C THR A 186 -33.51 4.48 -7.18
N TYR A 187 -33.93 3.31 -6.71
CA TYR A 187 -33.20 2.56 -5.68
C TYR A 187 -31.92 1.94 -6.23
N ALA A 188 -31.97 1.38 -7.44
CA ALA A 188 -30.83 0.76 -8.11
C ALA A 188 -29.71 1.76 -8.38
N ALA A 189 -30.03 2.99 -8.79
CA ALA A 189 -29.02 4.01 -9.09
C ALA A 189 -28.07 4.28 -7.92
N TRP A 190 -28.58 4.26 -6.67
CA TRP A 190 -27.75 4.44 -5.47
C TRP A 190 -26.74 3.28 -5.30
N TRP A 191 -27.20 2.04 -5.40
CA TRP A 191 -26.35 0.86 -5.25
C TRP A 191 -25.34 0.72 -6.38
N ILE A 192 -25.74 1.06 -7.62
CA ILE A 192 -24.85 1.03 -8.79
C ILE A 192 -23.71 2.03 -8.57
N ARG A 193 -24.01 3.31 -8.26
CA ARG A 193 -22.99 4.33 -8.00
C ARG A 193 -22.08 3.94 -6.84
N GLN A 194 -22.64 3.52 -5.71
CA GLN A 194 -21.87 3.12 -4.54
C GLN A 194 -20.89 1.99 -4.83
N ASN A 195 -21.29 1.00 -5.65
CA ASN A 195 -20.42 -0.14 -5.94
C ASN A 195 -19.32 0.24 -6.95
N ILE A 196 -19.65 1.06 -7.96
CA ILE A 196 -18.66 1.59 -8.91
C ILE A 196 -17.63 2.46 -8.19
N GLU A 197 -18.06 3.38 -7.33
CA GLU A 197 -17.15 4.24 -6.54
C GLU A 197 -16.27 3.42 -5.61
N ARG A 198 -16.84 2.40 -4.96
CA ARG A 198 -16.10 1.48 -4.13
C ARG A 198 -15.07 0.69 -4.95
N ALA A 199 -15.41 0.23 -6.15
CA ALA A 199 -14.48 -0.48 -7.02
C ALA A 199 -13.32 0.42 -7.44
N LEU A 200 -13.63 1.64 -7.87
CA LEU A 200 -12.62 2.65 -8.23
C LEU A 200 -11.62 2.89 -7.11
N ILE A 201 -12.08 3.07 -5.87
CA ILE A 201 -11.19 3.27 -4.70
C ILE A 201 -10.30 2.04 -4.46
N ASN A 202 -10.81 0.83 -4.73
CA ASN A 202 -10.16 -0.42 -4.36
C ASN A 202 -9.23 -0.99 -5.45
N GLN A 203 -9.47 -0.68 -6.72
CA GLN A 203 -8.87 -1.36 -7.87
C GLN A 203 -8.01 -0.43 -8.75
N VAL A 204 -8.28 0.89 -8.78
CA VAL A 204 -7.53 1.81 -9.67
C VAL A 204 -6.06 1.93 -9.28
N ARG A 205 -5.73 1.79 -7.99
CA ARG A 205 -4.33 1.85 -7.53
C ARG A 205 -3.67 0.48 -7.60
N ILE A 206 -2.47 0.45 -8.18
CA ILE A 206 -1.56 -0.69 -8.12
C ILE A 206 -1.26 -1.02 -6.65
N VAL A 207 -0.88 -0.02 -5.85
CA VAL A 207 -0.73 -0.15 -4.40
C VAL A 207 -2.04 0.22 -3.70
N ARG A 208 -2.76 -0.80 -3.25
CA ARG A 208 -4.08 -0.67 -2.62
C ARG A 208 -4.02 0.17 -1.33
N LEU A 209 -4.89 1.18 -1.25
CA LEU A 209 -5.11 1.95 -0.03
C LEU A 209 -6.41 1.52 0.68
N PRO A 210 -6.45 1.48 2.02
CA PRO A 210 -7.71 1.31 2.75
C PRO A 210 -8.69 2.45 2.46
N ILE A 211 -10.00 2.15 2.51
CA ILE A 211 -11.07 3.09 2.14
C ILE A 211 -11.01 4.40 2.97
N HIS A 212 -10.71 4.30 4.26
CA HIS A 212 -10.62 5.49 5.11
C HIS A 212 -9.44 6.40 4.72
N VAL A 213 -8.28 5.80 4.39
CA VAL A 213 -7.11 6.55 3.90
C VAL A 213 -7.40 7.18 2.54
N ALA A 214 -8.02 6.46 1.62
CA ALA A 214 -8.40 7.01 0.32
C ALA A 214 -9.39 8.18 0.43
N ARG A 215 -10.32 8.11 1.39
CA ARG A 215 -11.25 9.21 1.71
C ARG A 215 -10.50 10.43 2.27
N ASP A 216 -9.55 10.21 3.18
CA ASP A 216 -8.73 11.27 3.76
C ASP A 216 -7.87 11.96 2.68
N VAL A 217 -7.25 11.18 1.79
CA VAL A 217 -6.51 11.69 0.63
C VAL A 217 -7.41 12.54 -0.27
N SER A 218 -8.62 12.05 -0.58
CA SER A 218 -9.59 12.78 -1.41
C SER A 218 -10.01 14.10 -0.77
N ARG A 219 -10.20 14.10 0.56
CA ARG A 219 -10.50 15.32 1.33
C ARG A 219 -9.33 16.31 1.29
N CYS A 220 -8.10 15.82 1.42
CA CYS A 220 -6.89 16.64 1.29
C CYS A 220 -6.77 17.27 -0.10
N LEU A 221 -7.03 16.51 -1.16
CA LEU A 221 -7.01 17.01 -2.53
C LEU A 221 -8.08 18.08 -2.79
N ARG A 222 -9.29 17.93 -2.22
CA ARG A 222 -10.33 18.97 -2.31
C ARG A 222 -9.90 20.26 -1.62
N ALA A 223 -9.38 20.15 -0.40
CA ALA A 223 -8.85 21.31 0.33
C ALA A 223 -7.68 21.96 -0.40
N TYR A 224 -6.77 21.18 -0.98
CA TYR A 224 -5.67 21.67 -1.81
C TYR A 224 -6.20 22.49 -2.99
N ARG A 225 -7.17 21.96 -3.76
CA ARG A 225 -7.76 22.66 -4.92
C ARG A 225 -8.48 23.94 -4.53
N GLU A 226 -9.21 23.92 -3.41
CA GLU A 226 -9.90 25.10 -2.91
C GLU A 226 -8.92 26.20 -2.48
N LEU A 227 -7.90 25.85 -1.70
CA LEU A 227 -6.85 26.79 -1.31
C LEU A 227 -6.03 27.28 -2.49
N ALA A 228 -5.74 26.44 -3.48
CA ALA A 228 -5.03 26.83 -4.69
C ALA A 228 -5.82 27.85 -5.54
N ARG A 229 -7.15 27.91 -5.42
CA ARG A 229 -7.97 28.96 -6.06
C ARG A 229 -7.94 30.26 -5.27
N GLN A 230 -7.94 30.18 -3.94
CA GLN A 230 -7.97 31.35 -3.06
C GLN A 230 -6.60 32.01 -2.89
N LEU A 231 -5.54 31.20 -2.85
CA LEU A 231 -4.17 31.64 -2.71
C LEU A 231 -3.56 31.81 -4.10
N ALA A 232 -2.96 32.97 -4.39
CA ALA A 232 -2.13 33.17 -5.57
C ALA A 232 -0.76 32.46 -5.47
N ARG A 233 -0.66 31.40 -4.66
CA ARG A 233 0.53 30.59 -4.42
C ARG A 233 0.11 29.15 -4.16
N GLU A 234 1.07 28.23 -4.26
CA GLU A 234 0.80 26.85 -3.85
C GLU A 234 0.49 26.76 -2.34
N PRO A 235 -0.56 26.00 -1.98
CA PRO A 235 -0.91 25.78 -0.58
C PRO A 235 0.14 24.88 0.07
N ARG A 236 0.67 25.32 1.22
CA ARG A 236 1.59 24.51 2.02
C ARG A 236 0.80 23.45 2.81
N PRO A 237 1.42 22.34 3.23
CA PRO A 237 0.75 21.35 4.08
C PRO A 237 0.13 21.96 5.34
N ALA A 238 0.77 22.99 5.92
CA ALA A 238 0.23 23.74 7.05
C ALA A 238 -1.06 24.53 6.72
N ASP A 239 -1.18 25.08 5.52
CA ASP A 239 -2.38 25.82 5.08
C ASP A 239 -3.58 24.86 4.94
N ILE A 240 -3.33 23.67 4.36
CA ILE A 240 -4.33 22.60 4.19
C ILE A 240 -4.76 22.04 5.55
N ALA A 241 -3.80 21.81 6.44
CA ALA A 241 -4.07 21.35 7.81
C ALA A 241 -4.94 22.35 8.58
N GLY A 242 -4.73 23.65 8.39
CA GLY A 242 -5.56 24.72 8.94
C GLY A 242 -7.01 24.65 8.47
N LEU A 243 -7.25 24.40 7.18
CA LEU A 243 -8.59 24.28 6.61
C LEU A 243 -9.30 22.99 7.03
N LEU A 244 -8.57 21.89 7.15
CA LEU A 244 -9.11 20.57 7.52
C LEU A 244 -9.21 20.34 9.02
N HIS A 245 -8.68 21.26 9.85
CA HIS A 245 -8.52 21.09 11.29
C HIS A 245 -7.76 19.81 11.67
N ASP A 246 -6.68 19.51 10.95
CA ASP A 246 -5.83 18.33 11.16
C ASP A 246 -4.37 18.74 11.45
N VAL A 247 -3.50 17.76 11.70
CA VAL A 247 -2.07 17.97 11.99
C VAL A 247 -1.28 18.08 10.69
N PRO A 248 -0.39 19.07 10.51
CA PRO A 248 0.40 19.24 9.28
C PRO A 248 1.21 17.99 8.90
N ALA A 249 1.83 17.32 9.89
CA ALA A 249 2.57 16.08 9.67
C ALA A 249 1.70 14.93 9.12
N ARG A 250 0.38 14.91 9.41
CA ARG A 250 -0.53 13.93 8.82
C ARG A 250 -0.85 14.28 7.38
N VAL A 251 -1.08 15.56 7.09
CA VAL A 251 -1.33 16.05 5.72
C VAL A 251 -0.11 15.77 4.83
N GLU A 252 1.11 16.01 5.31
CA GLU A 252 2.34 15.67 4.59
C GLU A 252 2.38 14.20 4.20
N ARG A 253 2.14 13.29 5.16
CA ARG A 253 2.06 11.85 4.86
C ARG A 253 0.99 11.51 3.83
N LEU A 254 -0.18 12.15 3.91
CA LEU A 254 -1.27 11.93 2.96
C LEU A 254 -0.91 12.44 1.56
N LEU A 255 -0.16 13.55 1.46
CA LEU A 255 0.32 14.08 0.19
C LEU A 255 1.37 13.16 -0.44
N THR A 256 2.27 12.56 0.34
CA THR A 256 3.24 11.56 -0.16
C THR A 256 2.55 10.35 -0.80
N LEU A 257 1.38 9.93 -0.29
CA LEU A 257 0.61 8.82 -0.87
C LEU A 257 -0.01 9.14 -2.24
N ILE A 258 0.00 10.41 -2.67
CA ILE A 258 -0.60 10.85 -3.94
C ILE A 258 0.37 10.66 -5.11
N GLU A 259 1.67 10.53 -4.85
CA GLU A 259 2.71 10.42 -5.87
C GLU A 259 2.36 9.33 -6.90
N PRO A 260 2.39 9.65 -8.21
CA PRO A 260 2.11 8.68 -9.26
C PRO A 260 3.21 7.61 -9.29
N LEU A 261 2.83 6.40 -9.70
CA LEU A 261 3.78 5.33 -9.95
C LEU A 261 4.22 5.40 -11.41
N ASP A 262 5.52 5.39 -11.64
CA ASP A 262 6.11 5.31 -12.97
C ASP A 262 6.39 3.85 -13.35
N SER A 263 6.29 3.54 -14.65
CA SER A 263 6.63 2.21 -15.15
C SER A 263 8.15 2.08 -15.28
N LEU A 264 8.71 0.97 -14.79
CA LEU A 264 10.13 0.65 -14.99
C LEU A 264 10.48 0.39 -16.45
N ASP A 265 9.49 -0.05 -17.22
CA ASP A 265 9.62 -0.31 -18.67
C ASP A 265 9.36 0.94 -19.51
N ALA A 266 9.05 2.09 -18.89
CA ALA A 266 8.89 3.32 -19.63
C ALA A 266 10.24 3.72 -20.26
N PRO A 267 10.26 4.01 -21.58
CA PRO A 267 11.47 4.48 -22.23
C PRO A 267 11.85 5.86 -21.68
N LEU A 268 13.15 6.10 -21.51
CA LEU A 268 13.62 7.38 -21.01
C LEU A 268 13.54 8.46 -22.10
N PRO A 269 13.19 9.72 -21.75
CA PRO A 269 13.13 10.81 -22.74
C PRO A 269 14.46 11.08 -23.46
N SER A 270 15.59 10.78 -22.81
CA SER A 270 16.93 11.02 -23.34
C SER A 270 17.46 9.87 -24.22
N CYS A 271 16.97 8.64 -24.03
CA CYS A 271 17.44 7.44 -24.71
C CYS A 271 16.25 6.51 -24.99
N ALA A 272 15.81 6.44 -26.24
CA ALA A 272 14.67 5.62 -26.65
C ALA A 272 14.92 4.10 -26.52
N ASP A 273 16.19 3.68 -26.56
CA ASP A 273 16.60 2.26 -26.48
C ASP A 273 16.82 1.79 -25.02
N SER A 274 16.66 2.67 -24.02
CA SER A 274 16.92 2.35 -22.63
C SER A 274 15.70 2.64 -21.77
N THR A 275 15.43 1.74 -20.83
CA THR A 275 14.31 1.85 -19.88
C THR A 275 14.82 2.34 -18.53
N LEU A 276 13.90 2.75 -17.65
CA LEU A 276 14.25 3.12 -16.28
C LEU A 276 14.91 1.95 -15.52
N SER A 277 14.51 0.70 -15.82
CA SER A 277 15.12 -0.50 -15.22
C SER A 277 16.62 -0.63 -15.48
N ASP A 278 17.12 -0.16 -16.63
CA ASP A 278 18.54 -0.28 -16.99
C ASP A 278 19.45 0.60 -16.11
N PHE A 279 18.89 1.62 -15.46
CA PHE A 279 19.60 2.57 -14.61
C PHE A 279 19.50 2.26 -13.12
N LEU A 280 18.61 1.34 -12.72
CA LEU A 280 18.45 0.96 -11.33
C LEU A 280 19.56 0.00 -10.93
N ALA A 281 20.34 0.40 -9.93
CA ALA A 281 21.33 -0.47 -9.31
C ALA A 281 20.64 -1.54 -8.45
N ASP A 282 21.18 -2.75 -8.46
CA ASP A 282 20.75 -3.81 -7.55
C ASP A 282 21.51 -3.70 -6.23
N ASP A 283 20.86 -3.13 -5.21
CA ASP A 283 21.42 -2.98 -3.87
C ASP A 283 21.60 -4.34 -3.15
N ALA A 284 20.90 -5.40 -3.58
CA ALA A 284 21.04 -6.73 -3.01
C ALA A 284 22.22 -7.51 -3.61
N ALA A 285 22.71 -7.11 -4.77
CA ALA A 285 23.88 -7.70 -5.38
C ALA A 285 25.12 -7.37 -4.54
N GLN A 286 25.63 -8.36 -3.81
CA GLN A 286 26.94 -8.24 -3.19
C GLN A 286 27.99 -8.05 -4.27
N PRO A 287 28.89 -7.06 -4.14
CA PRO A 287 29.98 -6.89 -5.09
C PRO A 287 30.84 -8.17 -5.09
N ILE A 288 31.29 -8.57 -6.28
CA ILE A 288 32.02 -9.83 -6.49
C ILE A 288 33.27 -9.89 -5.59
N VAL A 289 33.91 -8.75 -5.34
CA VAL A 289 35.09 -8.64 -4.48
C VAL A 289 34.77 -9.09 -3.06
N ASP A 290 33.69 -8.57 -2.47
CA ASP A 290 33.29 -8.91 -1.10
C ASP A 290 32.89 -10.38 -1.00
N HIS A 291 32.21 -10.92 -2.02
CA HIS A 291 31.87 -12.33 -2.07
C HIS A 291 33.12 -13.23 -2.11
N LEU A 292 34.10 -12.90 -2.96
CA LEU A 292 35.36 -13.64 -3.03
C LEU A 292 36.17 -13.52 -1.74
N GLN A 293 36.19 -12.34 -1.10
CA GLN A 293 36.80 -12.14 0.20
C GLN A 293 36.13 -13.01 1.28
N ALA A 294 34.80 -13.07 1.30
CA ALA A 294 34.06 -13.92 2.23
C ALA A 294 34.39 -15.42 2.03
N VAL A 295 34.47 -15.89 0.79
CA VAL A 295 34.86 -17.28 0.48
C VAL A 295 36.31 -17.56 0.92
N ALA A 296 37.23 -16.64 0.63
CA ALA A 296 38.63 -16.75 1.06
C ALA A 296 38.76 -16.74 2.60
N MET A 297 37.94 -15.94 3.28
CA MET A 297 37.87 -15.89 4.74
C MET A 297 37.46 -17.23 5.33
N VAL A 298 36.39 -17.85 4.80
CA VAL A 298 35.92 -19.16 5.27
C VAL A 298 37.00 -20.23 5.10
N ALA A 299 37.66 -20.27 3.94
CA ALA A 299 38.75 -21.22 3.69
C ALA A 299 39.93 -21.03 4.66
N THR A 300 40.26 -19.78 4.99
CA THR A 300 41.33 -19.45 5.94
C THR A 300 40.97 -19.85 7.37
N VAL A 301 39.72 -19.58 7.79
CA VAL A 301 39.19 -20.01 9.09
C VAL A 301 39.22 -21.54 9.20
N ASP A 302 38.83 -22.25 8.16
CA ASP A 302 38.86 -23.72 8.12
C ASP A 302 40.29 -24.28 8.26
N GLN A 303 41.26 -23.63 7.62
CA GLN A 303 42.67 -23.97 7.77
C GLN A 303 43.14 -23.78 9.22
N TRP A 304 42.73 -22.70 9.90
CA TRP A 304 43.08 -22.45 11.30
C TRP A 304 42.40 -23.42 12.27
N LEU A 305 41.12 -23.72 12.04
CA LEU A 305 40.39 -24.74 12.80
C LEU A 305 41.04 -26.12 12.65
N GLY A 306 41.64 -26.42 11.50
CA GLY A 306 42.41 -27.64 11.25
C GLY A 306 43.70 -27.78 12.09
N GLN A 307 44.25 -26.67 12.61
CA GLN A 307 45.46 -26.68 13.45
C GLN A 307 45.16 -26.83 14.96
N LEU A 308 43.89 -26.80 15.34
CA LEU A 308 43.43 -27.04 16.71
C LEU A 308 43.34 -28.53 17.01
N ASP A 309 43.34 -28.87 18.30
CA ASP A 309 43.06 -30.24 18.73
C ASP A 309 41.62 -30.65 18.36
N GLN A 310 41.39 -31.93 18.08
CA GLN A 310 40.10 -32.43 17.56
C GLN A 310 38.92 -32.07 18.50
N ARG A 311 39.16 -32.12 19.82
CA ARG A 311 38.17 -31.75 20.83
C ARG A 311 37.91 -30.24 20.86
N GLN A 312 38.96 -29.43 20.74
CA GLN A 312 38.87 -27.97 20.70
C GLN A 312 38.13 -27.49 19.45
N ARG A 313 38.47 -28.05 18.28
CA ARG A 313 37.80 -27.78 17.00
C ARG A 313 36.30 -28.08 17.09
N HIS A 314 35.92 -29.25 17.60
CA HIS A 314 34.51 -29.64 17.76
C HIS A 314 33.73 -28.68 18.66
N ILE A 315 34.33 -28.21 19.76
CA ILE A 315 33.70 -27.24 20.67
C ILE A 315 33.47 -25.89 19.97
N VAL A 316 34.46 -25.37 19.24
CA VAL A 316 34.36 -24.07 18.54
C VAL A 316 33.32 -24.14 17.41
N ILE A 317 33.36 -25.18 16.58
CA ILE A 317 32.40 -25.39 15.49
C ILE A 317 30.96 -25.40 16.01
N HIS A 318 30.67 -26.21 17.03
CA HIS A 318 29.31 -26.30 17.58
C HIS A 318 28.90 -25.09 18.41
N ARG A 319 29.85 -24.34 18.99
CA ARG A 319 29.52 -23.15 19.78
C ARG A 319 29.07 -22.00 18.89
N TYR A 320 29.78 -21.78 17.79
CA TYR A 320 29.53 -20.67 16.86
C TYR A 320 28.66 -21.07 15.67
N GLY A 321 28.38 -22.36 15.49
CA GLY A 321 27.55 -22.86 14.40
C GLY A 321 28.25 -22.82 13.04
N LEU A 322 29.53 -23.16 13.01
CA LEU A 322 30.31 -23.25 11.77
C LEU A 322 29.99 -24.57 11.03
N HIS A 323 30.22 -24.64 9.72
CA HIS A 323 29.92 -25.82 8.88
C HIS A 323 28.46 -26.29 8.98
N ASP A 324 27.50 -25.37 8.84
CA ASP A 324 26.06 -25.67 8.85
C ASP A 324 25.53 -26.33 10.13
N HIS A 325 26.24 -26.15 11.25
CA HIS A 325 25.76 -26.56 12.56
C HIS A 325 24.96 -25.45 13.24
N GLU A 326 23.91 -25.81 13.97
CA GLU A 326 23.24 -24.85 14.86
C GLU A 326 24.15 -24.45 16.04
N PRO A 327 24.15 -23.17 16.47
CA PRO A 327 24.90 -22.74 17.65
C PRO A 327 24.34 -23.40 18.91
N LYS A 328 25.18 -24.17 19.60
CA LYS A 328 24.82 -24.92 20.82
C LYS A 328 25.27 -24.19 22.09
N THR A 329 24.53 -24.42 23.17
CA THR A 329 24.94 -24.00 24.52
C THR A 329 26.08 -24.88 25.03
N LEU A 330 26.90 -24.35 25.95
CA LEU A 330 28.01 -25.10 26.56
C LEU A 330 27.54 -26.38 27.24
N GLU A 331 26.34 -26.37 27.82
CA GLU A 331 25.72 -27.55 28.45
C GLU A 331 25.40 -28.64 27.43
N ARG A 332 24.84 -28.29 26.27
CA ARG A 332 24.51 -29.24 25.21
C ARG A 332 25.77 -29.83 24.58
N ILE A 333 26.84 -29.03 24.45
CA ILE A 333 28.15 -29.49 23.97
C ILE A 333 28.82 -30.41 25.02
N ALA A 334 28.74 -30.05 26.29
CA ALA A 334 29.27 -30.84 27.42
C ALA A 334 28.60 -32.21 27.53
N ALA A 335 27.28 -32.28 27.35
CA ALA A 335 26.52 -33.52 27.32
C ALA A 335 26.94 -34.43 26.14
N GLY A 336 27.24 -33.87 24.96
CA GLY A 336 27.70 -34.64 23.80
C GLY A 336 29.13 -35.16 23.90
N LEU A 337 29.99 -34.53 24.71
CA LEU A 337 31.40 -34.89 24.89
C LEU A 337 31.69 -35.62 26.20
N ASN A 338 30.67 -35.88 27.04
CA ASN A 338 30.81 -36.44 28.39
C ASN A 338 31.80 -35.65 29.26
N LEU A 339 31.75 -34.31 29.19
CA LEU A 339 32.58 -33.40 29.97
C LEU A 339 31.71 -32.53 30.88
N THR A 340 32.33 -31.91 31.89
CA THR A 340 31.64 -30.87 32.68
C THR A 340 31.53 -29.58 31.85
N ARG A 341 30.49 -28.80 32.11
CA ARG A 341 30.28 -27.48 31.49
C ARG A 341 31.51 -26.58 31.63
N GLU A 342 32.11 -26.55 32.83
CA GLU A 342 33.30 -25.73 33.07
C GLU A 342 34.52 -26.23 32.29
N ARG A 343 34.65 -27.54 32.09
CA ARG A 343 35.74 -28.08 31.27
C ARG A 343 35.60 -27.70 29.80
N VAL A 344 34.38 -27.68 29.25
CA VAL A 344 34.14 -27.18 27.88
C VAL A 344 34.45 -25.69 27.77
N ARG A 345 34.12 -24.88 28.80
CA ARG A 345 34.47 -23.46 28.85
C ARG A 345 35.98 -23.22 28.83
N GLN A 346 36.74 -24.00 29.60
CA GLN A 346 38.20 -23.95 29.61
C GLN A 346 38.78 -24.31 28.23
N LEU A 347 38.33 -25.42 27.64
CA LEU A 347 38.77 -25.85 26.30
C LEU A 347 38.42 -24.83 25.21
N GLN A 348 37.28 -24.14 25.32
CA GLN A 348 36.92 -23.05 24.43
C GLN A 348 37.90 -21.87 24.56
N ALA A 349 38.22 -21.46 25.79
CA ALA A 349 39.17 -20.37 26.03
C ALA A 349 40.57 -20.70 25.50
N GLU A 350 41.06 -21.92 25.77
CA GLU A 350 42.33 -22.43 25.23
C GLU A 350 42.34 -22.46 23.70
N ALA A 351 41.23 -22.87 23.07
CA ALA A 351 41.08 -22.88 21.61
C ALA A 351 41.14 -21.47 21.01
N LEU A 352 40.41 -20.52 21.60
CA LEU A 352 40.41 -19.12 21.15
C LEU A 352 41.76 -18.44 21.34
N GLU A 353 42.46 -18.71 22.46
CA GLU A 353 43.83 -18.23 22.65
C GLU A 353 44.77 -18.78 21.58
N ARG A 354 44.65 -20.07 21.25
CA ARG A 354 45.47 -20.71 20.23
C ARG A 354 45.19 -20.14 18.84
N LEU A 355 43.91 -19.95 18.47
CA LEU A 355 43.53 -19.24 17.25
C LEU A 355 44.09 -17.82 17.23
N GLY A 356 44.02 -17.08 18.34
CA GLY A 356 44.59 -15.74 18.46
C GLY A 356 46.12 -15.69 18.37
N ARG A 357 46.83 -16.77 18.71
CA ARG A 357 48.28 -16.91 18.45
C ARG A 357 48.58 -17.22 16.99
N ILE A 358 47.74 -18.03 16.33
CA ILE A 358 47.87 -18.34 14.89
C ILE A 358 47.63 -17.06 14.06
N LEU A 359 46.58 -16.30 14.39
CA LEU A 359 46.25 -15.02 13.77
C LEU A 359 47.44 -14.06 13.80
N ARG A 360 48.02 -13.85 14.99
CA ARG A 360 49.20 -12.99 15.20
C ARG A 360 50.45 -13.46 14.45
N LYS A 361 50.66 -14.78 14.33
CA LYS A 361 51.80 -15.34 13.60
C LYS A 361 51.70 -15.13 12.09
N GLN A 362 50.48 -15.08 11.56
CA GLN A 362 50.24 -14.87 10.13
C GLN A 362 50.13 -13.38 9.75
N GLY A 363 50.30 -12.47 10.71
CA GLY A 363 50.34 -11.03 10.47
C GLY A 363 48.96 -10.37 10.33
N TYR A 364 47.86 -11.11 10.54
CA TYR A 364 46.52 -10.53 10.52
C TYR A 364 46.26 -9.77 11.82
N THR A 365 45.92 -8.49 11.72
CA THR A 365 45.39 -7.69 12.83
C THR A 365 43.88 -7.57 12.72
N ALA A 366 43.19 -7.35 13.84
CA ALA A 366 41.74 -7.15 13.82
C ALA A 366 41.32 -5.89 13.04
N GLY A 367 42.25 -4.95 12.78
CA GLY A 367 42.00 -3.78 11.95
C GLY A 367 41.93 -4.07 10.45
N ASP A 368 42.59 -5.13 9.97
CA ASP A 368 42.65 -5.45 8.53
C ASP A 368 41.31 -5.96 7.96
N TRP A 369 40.31 -6.21 8.82
CA TRP A 369 39.04 -6.86 8.48
C TRP A 369 37.80 -6.04 8.86
N PHE A 370 37.93 -4.99 9.69
CA PHE A 370 36.79 -4.28 10.30
C PHE A 370 36.87 -2.75 10.14
N ASP A 371 37.57 -2.25 9.11
CA ASP A 371 37.51 -0.85 8.70
C ASP A 371 36.39 -0.58 7.69
#